data_AF-A0A973ZJK1-F1
#
_entry.id   AF-A0A973ZJK1-F1
#
_cell.length_a   1.000
_cell.length_b   1.000
_cell.length_c   1.000
_cell.angle_alpha   90.00
_cell.angle_beta   90.00
_cell.angle_gamma   90.00
#
_symmetry.space_group_name_H-M   'P 1'
#
loop_
_entity.id
_entity.type
_entity.pdbx_description
1 polymer ?
#
loop_
_entity_poly.entity_id
_entity_poly.type
_entity_poly.pdbx_seq_one_letter_code
_entity_poly.pdbx_strand_id
1 'polypeptide(L)'
;LERLPPVRLALRAAVLNLPARIPRQTKAFLNLWRFYMVLDYRTGHLSSSISAVERHSIEMARFVELMVRWPWLLDSLGAMRGEESAAARTTLADLLDAVTDDERWARTVTTAGLRADDPAIRGMRTLFRRQGADREVFASIAVRYL
;
A
#
# COMPACT_ATOMS: atom_id res chain seq x y z
N LEU A 1 -8.89 -14.58 -9.60
CA LEU A 1 -7.70 -14.29 -8.78
C LEU A 1 -7.81 -14.86 -7.37
N GLU A 2 -8.86 -14.59 -6.60
CA GLU A 2 -9.05 -15.11 -5.22
C GLU A 2 -9.02 -16.64 -5.07
N ARG A 3 -9.28 -17.38 -6.15
CA ARG A 3 -9.22 -18.85 -6.17
C ARG A 3 -7.80 -19.40 -6.27
N LEU A 4 -6.84 -18.57 -6.70
CA LEU A 4 -5.43 -18.96 -6.78
C LEU A 4 -4.89 -19.15 -5.35
N PRO A 5 -4.33 -20.32 -4.99
CA PRO A 5 -3.82 -20.58 -3.65
C PRO A 5 -2.90 -19.50 -3.08
N PRO A 6 -1.90 -18.98 -3.81
CA PRO A 6 -0.97 -17.97 -3.28
C PRO A 6 -1.65 -16.62 -3.01
N VAL A 7 -2.56 -16.18 -3.88
CA VAL A 7 -3.37 -14.97 -3.67
C VAL A 7 -4.28 -15.12 -2.45
N ARG A 8 -4.94 -16.27 -2.32
CA ARG A 8 -5.82 -16.56 -1.17
C ARG A 8 -5.06 -16.55 0.15
N LEU A 9 -3.85 -17.11 0.18
CA LEU A 9 -2.99 -17.09 1.36
C LEU A 9 -2.57 -15.66 1.72
N ALA A 10 -2.19 -14.85 0.74
CA ALA A 10 -1.85 -13.44 0.96
C ALA A 10 -3.02 -12.63 1.51
N LEU A 11 -4.22 -12.75 0.90
CA LEU A 11 -5.43 -12.07 1.37
C LEU A 11 -5.79 -12.49 2.80
N ARG A 12 -5.68 -13.80 3.11
CA ARG A 12 -5.94 -14.30 4.47
C ARG A 12 -4.93 -13.75 5.47
N ALA A 13 -3.65 -13.74 5.14
CA ALA A 13 -2.60 -13.19 6.00
C ALA A 13 -2.83 -11.70 6.27
N ALA A 14 -3.13 -10.92 5.23
CA ALA A 14 -3.42 -9.49 5.36
C ALA A 14 -4.63 -9.22 6.26
N VAL A 15 -5.73 -9.98 6.10
CA VAL A 15 -6.92 -9.86 6.96
C VAL A 15 -6.58 -10.19 8.43
N LEU A 16 -5.73 -11.18 8.69
CA LEU A 16 -5.33 -11.55 10.06
C LEU A 16 -4.47 -10.49 10.74
N ASN A 17 -3.78 -9.65 9.97
CA ASN A 17 -2.96 -8.54 10.43
C ASN A 17 -3.74 -7.22 10.62
N LEU A 18 -5.03 -7.19 10.26
CA LEU A 18 -5.86 -6.00 10.48
C LEU A 18 -6.04 -5.70 11.99
N PRO A 19 -6.12 -4.42 12.38
CA PRO A 19 -6.10 -4.03 13.78
C PRO A 19 -7.41 -4.40 14.50
N ALA A 20 -8.53 -4.44 13.78
CA ALA A 20 -9.78 -5.03 14.27
C ALA A 20 -10.28 -6.12 13.31
N ARG A 21 -10.37 -7.35 13.80
CA ARG A 21 -10.87 -8.50 13.02
C ARG A 21 -12.39 -8.56 12.97
N ILE A 22 -13.04 -7.42 12.73
CA ILE A 22 -14.49 -7.34 12.62
C ILE A 22 -14.94 -7.54 11.16
N PRO A 23 -16.10 -8.18 10.92
CA PRO A 23 -16.58 -8.46 9.56
C PRO A 23 -16.61 -7.23 8.64
N ARG A 24 -16.89 -6.05 9.21
CA ARG A 24 -16.88 -4.77 8.49
C ARG A 24 -15.51 -4.42 7.91
N GLN A 25 -14.43 -4.58 8.67
CA GLN A 25 -13.07 -4.27 8.21
C GLN A 25 -12.59 -5.30 7.19
N THR A 26 -12.88 -6.58 7.39
CA THR A 26 -12.59 -7.62 6.39
C THR A 26 -13.30 -7.32 5.06
N LYS A 27 -14.57 -6.89 5.11
CA LYS A 27 -15.32 -6.49 3.91
C LYS A 27 -14.72 -5.26 3.25
N ALA A 28 -14.34 -4.24 4.02
CA ALA A 28 -13.70 -3.03 3.50
C ALA A 28 -12.37 -3.36 2.80
N PHE A 29 -11.51 -4.16 3.43
CA PHE A 29 -10.26 -4.65 2.87
C PHE A 29 -10.49 -5.39 1.53
N LEU A 30 -11.39 -6.38 1.50
CA LEU A 30 -11.63 -7.15 0.27
C LEU A 30 -12.20 -6.28 -0.85
N ASN A 31 -13.05 -5.30 -0.53
CA ASN A 31 -13.63 -4.40 -1.51
C ASN A 31 -12.59 -3.45 -2.10
N LEU A 32 -11.71 -2.88 -1.27
CA LEU A 32 -10.61 -2.03 -1.73
C LEU A 32 -9.64 -2.81 -2.61
N TRP A 33 -9.28 -4.02 -2.19
CA TRP A 33 -8.41 -4.88 -2.98
C TRP A 33 -9.03 -5.21 -4.35
N ARG A 34 -10.31 -5.60 -4.40
CA ARG A 34 -11.02 -5.84 -5.67
C ARG A 34 -11.09 -4.57 -6.53
N PHE A 35 -11.37 -3.43 -5.92
CA PHE A 35 -11.46 -2.15 -6.61
C PHE A 35 -10.16 -1.83 -7.35
N TYR A 36 -9.02 -1.86 -6.67
CA TYR A 36 -7.73 -1.57 -7.29
C TYR A 36 -7.34 -2.60 -8.36
N MET A 37 -7.61 -3.88 -8.14
CA MET A 37 -7.34 -4.91 -9.15
C MET A 37 -8.16 -4.71 -10.44
N VAL A 38 -9.44 -4.32 -10.32
CA VAL A 38 -10.30 -4.01 -11.48
C VAL A 38 -9.83 -2.74 -12.19
N LEU A 39 -9.38 -1.77 -11.41
CA LEU A 39 -8.92 -0.49 -11.91
C LEU A 39 -7.62 -0.61 -12.71
N ASP A 40 -6.64 -1.37 -12.22
CA ASP A 40 -5.40 -1.65 -12.94
C ASP A 40 -5.65 -2.46 -14.22
N TYR A 41 -6.62 -3.38 -14.19
CA TYR A 41 -7.07 -4.07 -15.39
C TYR A 41 -7.68 -3.11 -16.41
N ARG A 42 -8.59 -2.22 -15.99
CA ARG A 42 -9.25 -1.26 -16.89
C ARG A 42 -8.31 -0.20 -17.46
N THR A 43 -7.25 0.13 -16.74
CA THR A 43 -6.27 1.15 -17.14
C THR A 43 -5.08 0.56 -17.90
N GLY A 44 -5.07 -0.76 -18.14
CA GLY A 44 -4.03 -1.43 -18.92
C GLY A 44 -2.70 -1.61 -18.19
N HIS A 45 -2.65 -1.38 -16.87
CA HIS A 45 -1.45 -1.59 -16.06
C HIS A 45 -1.30 -3.05 -15.61
N LEU A 46 -2.34 -3.87 -15.77
CA LEU A 46 -2.27 -5.29 -15.45
C LEU A 46 -1.53 -6.06 -16.56
N SER A 47 -0.48 -6.81 -16.19
CA SER A 47 0.24 -7.68 -17.11
C SER A 47 -0.66 -8.77 -17.72
N SER A 48 -0.34 -9.21 -18.94
CA SER A 48 -0.96 -10.39 -19.56
C SER A 48 -0.44 -11.73 -19.01
N SER A 49 0.67 -11.72 -18.28
CA SER A 49 1.26 -12.92 -17.68
C SER A 49 0.55 -13.29 -16.37
N ILE A 50 0.02 -14.52 -16.30
CA ILE A 50 -0.68 -15.03 -15.10
C ILE A 50 0.20 -14.92 -13.84
N SER A 51 1.48 -15.27 -13.93
CA SER A 51 2.41 -15.19 -12.80
C SER A 51 2.69 -13.75 -12.37
N ALA A 52 2.68 -12.80 -13.31
CA ALA A 52 2.80 -11.37 -12.99
C ALA A 52 1.52 -10.84 -12.34
N VAL A 53 0.34 -11.23 -12.83
CA VAL A 53 -0.95 -10.88 -12.22
C VAL A 53 -1.08 -11.44 -10.80
N GLU A 54 -0.61 -12.67 -10.57
CA GLU A 54 -0.59 -13.27 -9.25
C GLU A 54 0.28 -12.48 -8.27
N ARG A 55 1.48 -12.10 -8.70
CA ARG A 55 2.40 -11.28 -7.90
C ARG A 55 1.80 -9.91 -7.58
N HIS A 56 1.32 -9.21 -8.60
CA HIS A 56 0.65 -7.92 -8.47
C HIS A 56 -0.53 -8.00 -7.49
N SER A 57 -1.31 -9.07 -7.60
CA SER A 57 -2.44 -9.35 -6.70
C SER A 57 -2.02 -9.51 -5.23
N ILE A 58 -0.88 -10.16 -4.96
CA ILE A 58 -0.33 -10.34 -3.61
C ILE A 58 0.18 -9.00 -3.06
N GLU A 59 0.81 -8.21 -3.91
CA GLU A 59 1.35 -6.91 -3.57
C GLU A 59 0.25 -5.89 -3.29
N MET A 60 -0.82 -5.89 -4.10
CA MET A 60 -2.03 -5.11 -3.87
C MET A 60 -2.70 -5.47 -2.54
N ALA A 61 -2.69 -6.75 -2.15
CA ALA A 61 -3.24 -7.16 -0.85
C ALA A 61 -2.45 -6.54 0.32
N ARG A 62 -1.11 -6.46 0.20
CA ARG A 62 -0.26 -5.78 1.19
C ARG A 62 -0.50 -4.28 1.20
N PHE A 63 -0.65 -3.66 0.03
CA PHE A 63 -0.96 -2.24 -0.06
C PHE A 63 -2.27 -1.89 0.63
N VAL A 64 -3.34 -2.63 0.35
CA VAL A 64 -4.64 -2.40 0.98
C VAL A 64 -4.62 -2.70 2.48
N GLU A 65 -3.79 -3.63 2.95
CA GLU A 65 -3.57 -3.85 4.39
C GLU A 65 -3.05 -2.57 5.05
N LEU A 66 -2.06 -1.91 4.44
CA LEU A 66 -1.49 -0.65 4.92
C LEU A 66 -2.53 0.47 4.92
N MET A 67 -3.33 0.59 3.85
CA MET A 67 -4.39 1.59 3.75
C MET A 67 -5.47 1.41 4.82
N VAL A 68 -5.85 0.17 5.13
CA VAL A 68 -6.88 -0.10 6.14
C VAL A 68 -6.32 0.08 7.56
N ARG A 69 -5.03 -0.26 7.79
CA ARG A 69 -4.36 -0.08 9.09
C ARG A 69 -4.06 1.39 9.40
N TRP A 70 -3.60 2.13 8.40
CA TRP A 70 -3.19 3.52 8.53
C TRP A 70 -3.75 4.35 7.38
N PRO A 71 -5.07 4.62 7.36
CA PRO A 71 -5.69 5.45 6.32
C PRO A 71 -5.01 6.82 6.17
N TRP A 72 -4.52 7.36 7.29
CA TRP A 72 -3.83 8.65 7.36
C TRP A 72 -2.48 8.69 6.63
N LEU A 73 -1.88 7.55 6.25
CA LEU A 73 -0.69 7.55 5.39
C LEU A 73 -0.96 8.19 4.03
N LEU A 74 -2.21 8.14 3.61
CA LEU A 74 -2.71 8.72 2.37
C LEU A 74 -3.35 10.10 2.59
N ASP A 75 -3.48 10.59 3.82
CA ASP A 75 -4.12 11.87 4.08
C ASP A 75 -3.20 13.03 3.65
N SER A 76 -3.29 13.44 2.38
CA SER A 76 -2.89 14.78 1.91
C SER A 76 -3.90 15.85 2.36
N LEU A 77 -5.16 15.43 2.60
CA LEU A 77 -6.31 16.29 2.87
C LEU A 77 -6.28 16.98 4.25
N GLY A 78 -5.54 16.44 5.22
CA GLY A 78 -5.27 17.14 6.49
C GLY A 78 -4.44 18.42 6.29
N ALA A 79 -3.57 18.44 5.28
CA ALA A 79 -2.76 19.59 4.91
C ALA A 79 -3.51 20.61 4.04
N MET A 80 -4.61 20.21 3.36
CA MET A 80 -5.43 21.10 2.54
C MET A 80 -6.31 22.09 3.34
N ARG A 81 -6.38 21.96 4.67
CA ARG A 81 -7.14 22.90 5.53
C ARG A 81 -6.36 24.15 5.96
N GLY A 82 -5.09 24.26 5.57
CA GLY A 82 -4.29 25.48 5.75
C GLY A 82 -3.82 25.99 4.40
N GLU A 83 -3.98 27.29 4.15
CA GLU A 83 -3.46 28.00 2.97
C GLU A 83 -1.94 27.91 2.90
N GLU A 84 -1.39 26.82 2.36
CA GLU A 84 0.02 26.70 1.90
C GLU A 84 0.15 25.45 1.00
N SER A 85 -0.69 25.41 -0.04
CA SER A 85 -0.78 24.33 -1.01
C SER A 85 0.22 24.51 -2.16
N ALA A 86 1.41 23.92 -1.99
CA ALA A 86 2.30 23.58 -3.11
C ALA A 86 3.24 22.39 -2.83
N ALA A 87 3.43 21.98 -1.56
CA ALA A 87 4.42 20.96 -1.19
C ALA A 87 3.95 19.98 -0.09
N ALA A 88 2.64 19.78 0.09
CA ALA A 88 2.13 18.82 1.05
C ALA A 88 2.36 17.38 0.55
N ARG A 89 3.56 16.85 0.81
CA ARG A 89 3.88 15.44 0.58
C ARG A 89 3.17 14.58 1.62
N THR A 90 2.58 13.48 1.16
CA THR A 90 1.99 12.49 2.06
C THR A 90 3.09 11.78 2.84
N THR A 91 2.78 11.30 4.04
CA THR A 91 3.72 10.45 4.79
C THR A 91 4.14 9.22 3.98
N LEU A 92 3.25 8.71 3.11
CA LEU A 92 3.58 7.65 2.16
C LEU A 92 4.69 8.06 1.17
N ALA A 93 4.64 9.26 0.62
CA ALA A 93 5.66 9.78 -0.30
C ALA A 93 7.02 9.91 0.39
N ASP A 94 7.05 10.43 1.62
CA ASP A 94 8.29 10.54 2.40
C ASP A 94 8.90 9.16 2.73
N LEU A 95 8.05 8.15 3.00
CA LEU A 95 8.48 6.77 3.20
C LEU A 95 9.04 6.14 1.92
N LEU A 96 8.41 6.41 0.76
CA LEU A 96 8.90 5.96 -0.55
C LEU A 96 10.28 6.55 -0.88
N ASP A 97 10.49 7.83 -0.60
CA ASP A 97 11.78 8.51 -0.79
C ASP A 97 12.87 7.96 0.14
N ALA A 98 12.50 7.63 1.38
CA ALA A 98 13.41 7.13 2.39
C ALA A 98 13.77 5.64 2.21
N VAL A 99 13.11 4.90 1.30
CA VAL A 99 13.17 3.43 1.30
C VAL A 99 14.57 2.84 1.09
N THR A 100 15.41 3.52 0.32
CA THR A 100 16.77 3.08 -0.01
C THR A 100 17.79 3.38 1.09
N ASP A 101 17.47 4.30 2.00
CA ASP A 101 18.35 4.77 3.07
C ASP A 101 17.86 4.23 4.42
N ASP A 102 18.70 3.45 5.10
CA ASP A 102 18.37 2.82 6.38
C ASP A 102 18.13 3.81 7.51
N GLU A 103 18.96 4.84 7.62
CA GLU A 103 18.85 5.85 8.67
C GLU A 103 17.69 6.80 8.40
N ARG A 104 17.51 7.21 7.14
CA ARG A 104 16.39 8.05 6.73
C ARG A 104 15.06 7.30 6.90
N TRP A 105 14.99 6.02 6.54
CA TRP A 105 13.81 5.20 6.76
C TRP A 105 13.44 5.10 8.25
N ALA A 106 14.42 4.78 9.10
CA ALA A 106 14.19 4.64 10.53
C ALA A 106 13.66 5.94 11.15
N ARG A 107 14.22 7.08 10.73
CA ARG A 107 13.74 8.41 11.15
C ARG A 107 12.32 8.68 10.64
N THR A 108 12.05 8.53 9.35
CA THR A 108 10.71 8.80 8.78
C THR A 108 9.63 7.93 9.40
N VAL A 109 9.90 6.64 9.63
CA VAL A 109 8.97 5.72 10.33
C VAL A 109 8.69 6.20 11.75
N THR A 110 9.73 6.59 12.49
CA THR A 110 9.59 7.07 13.87
C THR A 110 8.82 8.39 13.94
N THR A 111 9.14 9.34 13.05
CA THR A 111 8.44 10.63 12.95
C THR A 111 6.96 10.48 12.60
N ALA A 112 6.63 9.47 11.79
CA ALA A 112 5.24 9.11 11.46
C ALA A 112 4.50 8.41 12.62
N GLY A 113 5.13 8.16 13.77
CA GLY A 113 4.54 7.41 14.88
C GLY A 113 4.36 5.91 14.58
N LEU A 114 5.05 5.39 13.56
CA LEU A 114 5.04 3.98 13.19
C LEU A 114 6.17 3.24 13.91
N ARG A 115 6.04 1.92 14.02
CA ARG A 115 7.08 1.08 14.60
C ARG A 115 7.85 0.32 13.52
N ALA A 116 9.17 0.49 13.48
CA ALA A 116 10.03 -0.16 12.48
C ALA A 116 10.06 -1.70 12.59
N ASP A 117 9.77 -2.26 13.78
CA ASP A 117 9.70 -3.69 14.03
C ASP A 117 8.36 -4.33 13.59
N ASP A 118 7.32 -3.52 13.33
CA ASP A 118 6.01 -3.99 12.90
C ASP A 118 6.13 -4.78 11.59
N PRO A 119 5.64 -6.03 11.54
CA PRO A 119 5.66 -6.84 10.32
C PRO A 119 5.08 -6.15 9.09
N ALA A 120 4.06 -5.30 9.23
CA ALA A 120 3.48 -4.56 8.11
C ALA A 120 4.40 -3.44 7.61
N ILE A 121 5.13 -2.76 8.51
CA ILE A 121 6.12 -1.74 8.14
C ILE A 121 7.33 -2.37 7.44
N ARG A 122 7.81 -3.53 7.92
CA ARG A 122 8.83 -4.29 7.21
C ARG A 122 8.35 -4.76 5.84
N GLY A 123 7.11 -5.26 5.76
CA GLY A 123 6.46 -5.65 4.51
C GLY A 123 6.33 -4.50 3.52
N MET A 124 5.94 -3.31 3.99
CA MET A 124 5.90 -2.07 3.21
C MET A 124 7.28 -1.69 2.67
N ARG A 125 8.32 -1.76 3.51
CA ARG A 125 9.69 -1.49 3.07
C ARG A 125 10.15 -2.45 1.99
N THR A 126 9.89 -3.74 2.17
CA THR A 126 10.20 -4.77 1.16
C THR A 126 9.46 -4.52 -0.15
N LEU A 127 8.20 -4.07 -0.08
CA LEU A 127 7.42 -3.69 -1.24
C LEU A 127 8.08 -2.52 -2.00
N PHE A 128 8.43 -1.46 -1.30
CA PHE A 128 9.00 -0.23 -1.90
C PHE A 128 10.43 -0.40 -2.43
N ARG A 129 11.21 -1.33 -1.89
CA ARG A 129 12.59 -1.60 -2.34
C ARG A 129 12.67 -2.38 -3.66
N ARG A 130 11.59 -3.02 -4.10
CA ARG A 130 11.61 -3.78 -5.35
C ARG A 130 11.75 -2.82 -6.54
N GLN A 131 12.83 -2.97 -7.32
CA GLN A 131 13.02 -2.24 -8.57
C GLN A 131 12.18 -2.89 -9.69
N GLY A 132 11.42 -2.07 -10.42
CA GLY A 132 10.58 -2.47 -11.55
C GLY A 132 9.39 -1.52 -11.75
N ALA A 133 8.53 -1.82 -12.73
CA ALA A 133 7.28 -1.12 -13.01
C ALA A 133 6.42 -0.88 -11.75
N ASP A 134 6.62 -1.68 -10.70
CA ASP A 134 5.95 -1.59 -9.41
C ASP A 134 6.25 -0.29 -8.65
N ARG A 135 7.46 0.30 -8.71
CA ARG A 135 7.74 1.59 -8.02
C ARG A 135 6.98 2.75 -8.66
N GLU A 136 6.90 2.75 -9.99
CA GLU A 136 6.10 3.71 -10.76
C GLU A 136 4.61 3.42 -10.64
N VAL A 137 4.19 2.15 -10.54
CA VAL A 137 2.79 1.78 -10.29
C VAL A 137 2.38 2.19 -8.88
N PHE A 138 3.21 1.96 -7.84
CA PHE A 138 2.93 2.39 -6.47
C PHE A 138 2.98 3.91 -6.30
N ALA A 139 3.98 4.57 -6.88
CA ALA A 139 4.01 6.03 -6.94
C ALA A 139 2.80 6.56 -7.74
N SER A 140 2.42 5.93 -8.86
CA SER A 140 1.26 6.35 -9.65
C SER A 140 -0.08 6.04 -8.97
N ILE A 141 -0.20 4.99 -8.16
CA ILE A 141 -1.40 4.69 -7.38
C ILE A 141 -1.49 5.70 -6.22
N ALA A 142 -0.38 5.98 -5.54
CA ALA A 142 -0.34 7.00 -4.49
C ALA A 142 -0.55 8.42 -5.03
N VAL A 143 -0.13 8.72 -6.26
CA VAL A 143 -0.23 10.05 -6.92
C VAL A 143 -1.48 10.20 -7.79
N ARG A 144 -2.11 9.13 -8.30
CA ARG A 144 -3.36 9.22 -9.10
C ARG A 144 -4.63 9.13 -8.27
N TYR A 145 -4.57 8.57 -7.06
CA TYR A 145 -5.74 8.40 -6.19
C TYR A 145 -5.76 9.34 -4.98
N LEU A 146 -4.82 10.30 -4.94
CA LEU A 146 -4.73 11.46 -4.04
C LEU A 146 -4.44 12.72 -4.83
#